data_AF-A0A359I8B9-F1
#
_entry.id   AF-A0A359I8B9-F1
#
_cell.length_a   1.000
_cell.length_b   1.000
_cell.length_c   1.000
_cell.angle_alpha   90.00
_cell.angle_beta   90.00
_cell.angle_gamma   90.00
#
_symmetry.space_group_name_H-M   'P 1'
#
loop_
_entity.id
_entity.type
_entity.pdbx_description
1 polymer ?
#
loop_
_entity_poly.entity_id
_entity_poly.type
_entity_poly.pdbx_seq_one_letter_code
_entity_poly.pdbx_strand_id
1 'polypeptide(L)'
;LMRVEEMVLIEAEAAGRQDENRGKALLETFAKTRDENYVYGKHNDAYNNSSTSPFINEIWWQRRVEFWGEGLAMFDIKRLNKGIIRNYAGTNHVDGYRWNTNEPPQWMTFCIVQTETNNNSACTNNPTPIAPKGNSPEHAW
;
A
#
# COMPACT_ATOMS: atom_id res chain seq x y z
N LEU A 1 15.92 -5.30 7.27
CA LEU A 1 15.93 -6.77 7.45
C LEU A 1 14.88 -7.34 6.50
N MET A 2 15.11 -8.50 5.90
CA MET A 2 14.24 -9.11 4.89
C MET A 2 14.02 -10.59 5.23
N ARG A 3 12.82 -11.11 4.95
CA ARG A 3 12.47 -12.54 5.09
C ARG A 3 12.26 -13.20 3.73
N VAL A 4 12.24 -14.53 3.70
CA VAL A 4 12.07 -15.30 2.45
C VAL A 4 10.72 -15.01 1.79
N GLU A 5 9.68 -14.75 2.56
CA GLU A 5 8.34 -14.45 2.08
C GLU A 5 8.29 -13.19 1.23
N GLU A 6 9.14 -12.20 1.52
CA GLU A 6 9.26 -11.01 0.69
C GLU A 6 9.79 -11.38 -0.70
N MET A 7 10.79 -12.27 -0.79
CA MET A 7 11.31 -12.76 -2.06
C MET A 7 10.25 -13.54 -2.85
N VAL A 8 9.46 -14.39 -2.17
CA VAL A 8 8.37 -15.15 -2.81
C VAL A 8 7.30 -14.22 -3.40
N LEU A 9 6.87 -13.21 -2.64
CA LEU A 9 5.86 -12.27 -3.12
C LEU A 9 6.40 -11.29 -4.17
N ILE A 10 7.68 -10.94 -4.14
CA ILE A 10 8.36 -10.23 -5.24
C ILE A 10 8.36 -11.08 -6.50
N GLU A 11 8.72 -12.38 -6.39
CA GLU A 11 8.71 -13.30 -7.52
C GLU A 11 7.31 -13.46 -8.11
N ALA A 12 6.30 -13.71 -7.27
CA ALA A 12 4.92 -13.85 -7.70
C ALA A 12 4.42 -12.61 -8.46
N GLU A 13 4.72 -11.41 -7.95
CA GLU A 13 4.35 -10.16 -8.62
C GLU A 13 5.08 -9.99 -9.96
N ALA A 14 6.41 -10.17 -9.98
CA ALA A 14 7.22 -9.97 -11.18
C ALA A 14 6.87 -11.00 -12.27
N ALA A 15 6.67 -12.26 -11.89
CA ALA A 15 6.19 -13.31 -12.78
C ALA A 15 4.81 -12.98 -13.33
N GLY A 16 3.87 -12.54 -12.48
CA GLY A 16 2.52 -12.19 -12.89
C GLY A 16 2.42 -10.97 -13.80
N ARG A 17 3.36 -10.03 -13.68
CA ARG A 17 3.48 -8.90 -14.63
C ARG A 17 3.92 -9.34 -16.03
N GLN A 18 4.61 -10.47 -16.14
CA GLN A 18 5.04 -11.06 -17.43
C GLN A 18 3.99 -12.05 -17.95
N ASP A 19 3.46 -12.89 -17.07
CA ASP A 19 2.44 -13.90 -17.32
C ASP A 19 1.58 -14.08 -16.06
N GLU A 20 0.35 -13.58 -16.11
CA GLU A 20 -0.58 -13.57 -14.98
C GLU A 20 -0.83 -14.99 -14.43
N ASN A 21 -0.88 -16.02 -15.28
CA ASN A 21 -1.13 -17.40 -14.82
C ASN A 21 0.03 -17.92 -13.98
N ARG A 22 1.27 -17.60 -14.36
CA ARG A 22 2.47 -17.96 -13.61
C ARG A 22 2.50 -17.24 -12.26
N GLY A 23 2.19 -15.95 -12.23
CA GLY A 23 2.10 -15.18 -10.98
C GLY A 23 1.01 -15.69 -10.05
N LYS A 24 -0.17 -16.00 -10.60
CA LYS A 24 -1.28 -16.60 -9.86
C LYS A 24 -0.90 -17.93 -9.22
N ALA A 25 -0.24 -18.83 -9.96
CA ALA A 25 0.16 -20.13 -9.42
C ALA A 25 1.11 -19.98 -8.21
N LEU A 26 2.07 -19.06 -8.29
CA LEU A 26 2.99 -18.75 -7.19
C LEU A 26 2.24 -18.15 -5.99
N LEU A 27 1.36 -17.17 -6.24
CA LEU A 27 0.55 -16.55 -5.20
C LEU A 27 -0.35 -17.56 -4.48
N GLU A 28 -1.11 -18.37 -5.22
CA GLU A 28 -2.01 -19.39 -4.65
C GLU A 28 -1.24 -20.42 -3.84
N THR A 29 -0.06 -20.85 -4.34
CA THR A 29 0.81 -21.78 -3.60
C THR A 29 1.23 -21.17 -2.27
N PHE A 30 1.71 -19.93 -2.28
CA PHE A 30 2.14 -19.23 -1.07
C PHE A 30 0.98 -18.96 -0.10
N ALA A 31 -0.12 -18.37 -0.58
CA ALA A 31 -1.25 -17.97 0.24
C ALA A 31 -1.91 -19.17 0.92
N LYS A 32 -1.97 -20.34 0.26
CA LYS A 32 -2.47 -21.59 0.86
C LYS A 32 -1.60 -22.13 1.99
N THR A 33 -0.34 -21.73 2.10
CA THR A 33 0.47 -22.04 3.30
C THR A 33 0.08 -21.23 4.53
N ARG A 34 -0.68 -20.15 4.36
CA ARG A 34 -1.17 -19.26 5.43
C ARG A 34 -2.64 -19.48 5.73
N ASP A 35 -3.44 -19.68 4.69
CA ASP A 35 -4.87 -19.99 4.76
C ASP A 35 -5.22 -21.07 3.73
N GLU A 36 -5.48 -22.29 4.20
CA GLU A 36 -5.84 -23.43 3.35
C GLU A 36 -7.10 -23.16 2.50
N ASN A 37 -7.98 -22.25 2.94
CA ASN A 37 -9.21 -21.88 2.25
C ASN A 37 -9.04 -20.67 1.33
N TYR A 38 -7.81 -20.19 1.11
CA TYR A 38 -7.56 -19.06 0.22
C TYR A 38 -8.14 -19.29 -1.19
N VAL A 39 -8.94 -18.32 -1.66
CA VAL A 39 -9.54 -18.30 -3.00
C VAL A 39 -9.06 -17.06 -3.74
N TYR A 40 -8.38 -17.26 -4.88
CA TYR A 40 -7.94 -16.19 -5.76
C TYR A 40 -9.10 -15.35 -6.31
N GLY A 41 -8.85 -14.05 -6.48
CA GLY A 41 -9.78 -13.11 -7.13
C GLY A 41 -10.86 -12.58 -6.19
N LYS A 42 -10.68 -12.78 -4.88
CA LYS A 42 -11.58 -12.24 -3.85
C LYS A 42 -11.14 -10.88 -3.31
N HIS A 43 -9.94 -10.41 -3.67
CA HIS A 43 -9.32 -9.21 -3.09
C HIS A 43 -8.86 -8.25 -4.18
N ASN A 44 -9.80 -7.48 -4.73
CA ASN A 44 -9.57 -6.65 -5.92
C ASN A 44 -9.76 -5.14 -5.67
N ASP A 45 -9.83 -4.70 -4.41
CA ASP A 45 -9.97 -3.30 -4.05
C ASP A 45 -8.96 -2.40 -4.78
N ALA A 46 -9.48 -1.46 -5.57
CA ALA A 46 -8.65 -0.58 -6.37
C ALA A 46 -8.01 0.56 -5.54
N TYR A 47 -8.60 0.89 -4.38
CA TYR A 47 -8.25 2.07 -3.57
C TYR A 47 -8.06 3.32 -4.42
N ASN A 48 -9.09 3.65 -5.20
CA ASN A 48 -9.15 4.81 -6.12
C ASN A 48 -8.15 4.82 -7.29
N ASN A 49 -7.44 3.71 -7.53
CA ASN A 49 -6.59 3.54 -8.72
C ASN A 49 -6.93 2.26 -9.49
N SER A 50 -7.62 2.43 -10.62
CA SER A 50 -8.01 1.37 -11.55
C SER A 50 -6.95 1.02 -12.60
N SER A 51 -5.82 1.74 -12.64
CA SER A 51 -4.75 1.48 -13.61
C SER A 51 -3.93 0.23 -13.27
N THR A 52 -3.97 -0.25 -12.03
CA THR A 52 -3.39 -1.54 -11.63
C THR A 52 -4.37 -2.67 -11.94
N SER A 53 -3.87 -3.78 -12.50
CA SER A 53 -4.72 -4.94 -12.79
C SER A 53 -5.29 -5.59 -11.51
N PRO A 54 -6.42 -6.33 -11.60
CA PRO A 54 -6.97 -7.10 -10.48
C PRO A 54 -5.96 -8.06 -9.85
N PHE A 55 -5.11 -8.70 -10.67
CA PHE A 55 -4.01 -9.54 -10.18
C PHE A 55 -3.05 -8.78 -9.26
N ILE A 56 -2.66 -7.55 -9.62
CA ILE A 56 -1.78 -6.74 -8.77
C ILE A 56 -2.46 -6.33 -7.46
N ASN A 57 -3.77 -6.06 -7.49
CA ASN A 57 -4.53 -5.79 -6.26
C ASN A 57 -4.56 -7.02 -5.34
N GLU A 58 -4.70 -8.22 -5.91
CA GLU A 58 -4.69 -9.48 -5.16
C GLU A 58 -3.32 -9.75 -4.50
N ILE A 59 -2.23 -9.56 -5.26
CA ILE A 59 -0.85 -9.63 -4.72
C ILE A 59 -0.67 -8.61 -3.60
N TRP A 60 -1.11 -7.36 -3.81
CA TRP A 60 -0.96 -6.31 -2.82
C TRP A 60 -1.76 -6.60 -1.56
N TRP A 61 -2.95 -7.19 -1.67
CA TRP A 61 -3.71 -7.67 -0.52
C TRP A 61 -2.91 -8.71 0.27
N GLN A 62 -2.36 -9.73 -0.40
CA GLN A 62 -1.55 -10.76 0.28
C GLN A 62 -0.32 -10.16 0.97
N ARG A 63 0.34 -9.19 0.32
CA ARG A 63 1.48 -8.45 0.91
C ARG A 63 1.08 -7.66 2.16
N ARG A 64 -0.11 -7.05 2.17
CA ARG A 64 -0.62 -6.33 3.35
C ARG A 64 -0.88 -7.26 4.53
N VAL A 65 -1.35 -8.48 4.25
CA VAL A 65 -1.58 -9.51 5.27
C VAL A 65 -0.24 -10.03 5.80
N GLU A 66 0.66 -10.48 4.93
CA GLU A 66 1.93 -11.11 5.31
C GLU A 66 2.90 -10.14 6.01
N PHE A 67 2.96 -8.88 5.58
CA PHE A 67 3.94 -7.89 6.07
C PHE A 67 3.34 -6.82 6.97
N TRP A 68 2.22 -7.14 7.63
CA TRP A 68 1.62 -6.21 8.59
C TRP A 68 2.62 -5.91 9.72
N GLY A 69 2.90 -4.63 9.95
CA GLY A 69 3.85 -4.20 10.97
C GLY A 69 5.33 -4.17 10.54
N GLU A 70 5.67 -4.63 9.32
CA GLU A 70 7.06 -4.69 8.84
C GLU A 70 7.51 -3.45 8.04
N GLY A 71 6.66 -2.43 7.90
CA GLY A 71 7.02 -1.15 7.28
C GLY A 71 6.96 -1.10 5.75
N LEU A 72 6.45 -2.13 5.09
CA LEU A 72 6.38 -2.20 3.62
C LEU A 72 5.17 -1.48 3.01
N ALA A 73 4.10 -1.27 3.78
CA ALA A 73 2.85 -0.69 3.29
C ALA A 73 3.03 0.68 2.61
N MET A 74 3.90 1.54 3.16
CA MET A 74 4.21 2.85 2.58
C MET A 74 4.78 2.74 1.16
N PHE A 75 5.70 1.81 0.93
CA PHE A 75 6.32 1.63 -0.39
C PHE A 75 5.32 1.06 -1.40
N ASP A 76 4.49 0.11 -0.98
CA ASP A 76 3.46 -0.47 -1.83
C ASP A 76 2.41 0.57 -2.27
N ILE A 77 1.92 1.40 -1.33
CA ILE A 77 0.96 2.46 -1.64
C ILE A 77 1.53 3.44 -2.67
N LYS A 78 2.80 3.85 -2.51
CA LYS A 78 3.45 4.79 -3.44
C LYS A 78 3.68 4.17 -4.82
N ARG A 79 4.31 2.99 -4.90
CA ARG A 79 4.68 2.38 -6.19
C ARG A 79 3.47 1.94 -7.00
N LEU A 80 2.36 1.60 -6.32
CA LEU A 80 1.10 1.22 -6.95
C LEU A 80 0.14 2.40 -7.13
N ASN A 81 0.56 3.62 -6.80
CA ASN A 81 -0.23 4.86 -6.84
C ASN A 81 -1.63 4.69 -6.21
N LYS A 82 -1.70 4.25 -4.96
CA LYS A 82 -2.95 3.94 -4.26
C LYS A 82 -3.40 5.06 -3.34
N GLY A 83 -4.71 5.27 -3.26
CA GLY A 83 -5.32 5.99 -2.14
C GLY A 83 -5.30 5.16 -0.85
N ILE A 84 -5.79 5.75 0.24
CA ILE A 84 -5.97 5.04 1.52
C ILE A 84 -7.35 5.28 2.10
N ILE A 85 -7.82 4.32 2.89
CA ILE A 85 -9.05 4.43 3.67
C ILE A 85 -8.70 4.21 5.15
N ARG A 86 -9.00 5.20 5.99
CA ARG A 86 -8.78 5.20 7.44
C ARG A 86 -10.04 5.51 8.23
N ASN A 87 -11.04 6.16 7.62
CA ASN A 87 -12.36 6.32 8.24
C ASN A 87 -13.34 5.33 7.63
N TYR A 88 -13.78 4.36 8.43
CA TYR A 88 -14.77 3.34 8.12
C TYR A 88 -15.39 2.86 9.45
N ALA A 89 -16.57 2.24 9.39
CA ALA A 89 -17.24 1.72 10.57
C ALA A 89 -16.31 0.76 11.36
N GLY A 90 -16.07 1.06 12.64
CA GLY A 90 -15.18 0.26 13.49
C GLY A 90 -13.68 0.51 13.30
N THR A 91 -13.27 1.58 12.62
CA THR A 91 -11.85 1.94 12.46
C THR A 91 -11.14 2.11 13.81
N ASN A 92 -9.92 1.59 13.89
CA ASN A 92 -9.03 1.77 15.04
C ASN A 92 -8.20 3.06 14.97
N HIS A 93 -8.36 3.88 13.93
CA HIS A 93 -7.70 5.18 13.84
C HIS A 93 -8.31 6.17 14.84
N VAL A 94 -7.45 6.91 15.54
CA VAL A 94 -7.86 7.93 16.52
C VAL A 94 -8.60 9.08 15.85
N ASP A 95 -9.52 9.70 16.60
CA ASP A 95 -10.25 10.88 16.16
C ASP A 95 -9.29 12.02 15.77
N GLY A 96 -9.62 12.76 14.70
CA GLY A 96 -8.75 13.78 14.10
C GLY A 96 -7.75 13.25 13.08
N TYR A 97 -7.52 11.94 12.97
CA TYR A 97 -6.56 11.31 12.05
C TYR A 97 -7.19 10.28 11.10
N ARG A 98 -8.51 10.30 10.95
CA ARG A 98 -9.26 9.37 10.10
C ARG A 98 -9.40 9.96 8.69
N TRP A 99 -8.30 9.94 7.94
CA TRP A 99 -8.22 10.57 6.62
C TRP A 99 -8.23 9.53 5.49
N ASN A 100 -9.19 9.66 4.60
CA ASN A 100 -9.30 8.92 3.35
C ASN A 100 -8.69 9.76 2.21
N THR A 101 -7.94 9.13 1.32
CA THR A 101 -7.35 9.80 0.15
C THR A 101 -7.64 9.03 -1.13
N ASN A 102 -7.74 9.76 -2.24
CA ASN A 102 -7.92 9.16 -3.56
C ASN A 102 -6.59 8.88 -4.27
N GLU A 103 -5.53 9.57 -3.85
CA GLU A 103 -4.17 9.44 -4.36
C GLU A 103 -3.21 9.09 -3.21
N PRO A 104 -1.96 8.69 -3.50
CA PRO A 104 -0.94 8.51 -2.49
C PRO A 104 -0.86 9.73 -1.55
N PRO A 105 -1.00 9.52 -0.23
CA PRO A 105 -0.96 10.64 0.69
C PRO A 105 0.36 11.43 0.62
N GLN A 106 0.24 12.75 0.61
CA GLN A 106 1.40 13.66 0.51
C GLN A 106 2.43 13.42 1.63
N TRP A 107 1.97 13.05 2.83
CA TRP A 107 2.84 12.78 3.98
C TRP A 107 3.66 11.49 3.84
N MET A 108 3.46 10.68 2.80
CA MET A 108 4.33 9.56 2.45
C MET A 108 5.57 9.99 1.64
N THR A 109 5.70 11.27 1.29
CA THR A 109 6.95 11.85 0.80
C THR A 109 7.49 12.77 1.86
N PHE A 110 8.51 12.30 2.59
CA PHE A 110 9.06 13.04 3.71
C PHE A 110 9.80 14.30 3.24
N CYS A 111 9.65 15.37 4.01
CA CYS A 111 10.48 16.55 3.82
C CYS A 111 11.93 16.22 4.19
N ILE A 112 12.85 16.83 3.45
CA ILE A 112 14.25 16.89 3.83
C ILE A 112 14.33 17.67 5.16
N VAL A 113 15.19 17.21 6.07
CA VAL A 113 15.37 17.84 7.39
C VAL A 113 15.72 19.32 7.24
N GLN A 114 15.10 20.18 8.06
CA GLN A 114 15.22 21.63 7.94
C GLN A 114 16.68 22.12 8.00
N THR A 115 17.55 21.43 8.74
CA THR A 115 18.97 21.74 8.84
C THR A 115 19.70 21.64 7.51
N GLU A 116 19.29 20.72 6.62
CA GLU A 116 19.89 20.61 5.28
C GLU A 116 19.51 21.82 4.43
N THR A 117 18.23 22.17 4.39
CA THR A 117 17.74 23.32 3.61
C THR A 117 18.23 24.66 4.16
N ASN A 118 18.60 24.73 5.45
CA ASN A 118 19.18 25.94 6.04
C ASN A 118 20.66 26.12 5.68
N ASN A 119 21.42 25.03 5.53
CA ASN A 119 22.87 25.08 5.33
C ASN A 119 23.28 24.87 3.86
N ASN A 120 22.44 24.24 3.06
CA ASN A 120 22.67 23.98 1.64
C ASN A 120 21.68 24.76 0.80
N SER A 121 22.09 25.93 0.28
CA SER A 121 21.23 26.81 -0.53
C SER A 121 20.77 26.20 -1.86
N ALA A 122 21.39 25.10 -2.30
CA ALA A 122 20.97 24.35 -3.49
C ALA A 122 19.92 23.27 -3.15
N CYS A 123 19.64 23.03 -1.86
CA CYS A 123 18.66 22.05 -1.43
C CYS A 123 17.24 22.62 -1.54
N THR A 124 16.47 22.11 -2.50
CA THR A 124 15.03 22.36 -2.60
C THR A 124 14.27 21.27 -1.83
N ASN A 125 13.45 21.68 -0.86
CA ASN A 125 12.66 20.73 -0.07
C ASN A 125 11.47 20.16 -0.85
N ASN A 126 10.98 18.99 -0.42
CA ASN A 126 9.68 18.49 -0.83
C ASN A 126 8.56 19.40 -0.29
N PRO A 127 7.41 19.49 -0.98
CA PRO A 127 6.26 20.26 -0.49
C PRO A 127 5.85 19.84 0.92
N THR A 128 5.50 20.82 1.75
CA THR A 128 5.00 20.55 3.11
C THR A 128 3.64 19.84 3.01
N PRO A 129 3.47 18.65 3.61
CA PRO A 129 2.18 17.98 3.63
C PRO A 129 1.13 18.81 4.37
N ILE A 130 -0.07 18.91 3.80
CA ILE A 130 -1.18 19.65 4.41
C ILE A 130 -2.18 18.66 5.00
N ALA A 131 -2.44 18.78 6.31
CA ALA A 131 -3.44 17.95 6.97
C ALA A 131 -4.86 18.37 6.56
N PRO A 132 -5.80 17.41 6.36
CA PRO A 132 -7.22 17.71 6.24
C PRO A 132 -7.77 18.47 7.47
N LYS A 133 -8.81 19.28 7.28
CA LYS A 133 -9.43 20.09 8.36
C LYS A 133 -10.23 19.28 9.40
N GLY A 134 -10.28 17.95 9.27
CA GLY A 134 -11.01 17.05 10.14
C GLY A 134 -11.00 15.61 9.60
N ASN A 135 -11.79 14.72 10.19
CA ASN A 135 -11.97 13.38 9.66
C ASN A 135 -12.65 13.42 8.29
N SER A 136 -12.28 12.50 7.42
CA SER A 136 -13.02 12.24 6.19
C SER A 136 -14.41 11.67 6.49
N PRO A 137 -15.38 11.73 5.58
CA PRO A 137 -16.62 10.97 5.69
C PRO A 137 -16.34 9.47 5.91
N GLU A 138 -17.21 8.79 6.66
CA GLU A 138 -17.10 7.34 6.86
C GLU A 138 -17.24 6.63 5.52
N HIS A 139 -16.29 5.74 5.20
CA HIS A 139 -16.32 4.94 3.98
C HIS A 139 -17.31 3.78 4.12
N ALA A 140 -18.19 3.65 3.12
CA ALA A 140 -19.07 2.50 2.95
C ALA A 140 -18.50 1.58 1.86
N TRP A 141 -18.34 0.30 2.21
CA TRP A 141 -17.78 -0.76 1.35
C TRP A 141 -18.80 -1.30 0.35
#